data_AF-A0A5N5QKJ3-F1
#
_entry.id   AF-A0A5N5QKJ3-F1
#
_cell.length_a   1.000
_cell.length_b   1.000
_cell.length_c   1.000
_cell.angle_alpha   90.00
_cell.angle_beta   90.00
_cell.angle_gamma   90.00
#
_symmetry.space_group_name_H-M   'P 1'
#
loop_
_entity.id
_entity.type
_entity.pdbx_description
1 polymer ?
#
loop_
_entity_poly.entity_id
_entity_poly.type
_entity_poly.pdbx_seq_one_letter_code
_entity_poly.pdbx_strand_id
1 'polypeptide(L)'
;MDFKGKVPGKPIGSLNTQHLLDAVQYSLQLSEAEAYANALMYQYRVANALIREKYPGDIPALEADFAERIASIVTKSVTERIDRSLIDAEERLSKKLNDRFDKFSAETDKRFNKMDERFDAIDKRLEKMDERLDNTNKTLDLLTSRVTKLEKTTDDFRNNLRTVNTTLDSLTSRVAKLEETTKTLDASIGGLQNNLGTVNTTLDSLTSRVAKLEETTKTLDASIGDLQNNQGAGVVQQAIANGTATMKEDIRQIKATLNTIGTKLDSVDSRLTQTSRTQRLHLNDTRAASGPWVMIPNKHGKDPTTLSEPLPLLKSDFELGAMTNEQVYRYICFYELDKELEPRPRFRNYNNWLHEYLSERRTDLRKYITNPV
;
A
#
# COMPACT_ATOMS: atom_id res chain seq x y z
N MET A 1 160.23 43.46 -31.42
CA MET A 1 159.96 42.67 -30.19
C MET A 1 158.50 42.24 -30.22
N ASP A 2 158.17 40.97 -29.97
CA ASP A 2 156.78 40.47 -29.98
C ASP A 2 156.09 40.87 -28.66
N PHE A 3 155.32 41.96 -28.66
CA PHE A 3 154.64 42.49 -27.47
C PHE A 3 153.39 41.65 -27.15
N LYS A 4 153.56 40.43 -26.63
CA LYS A 4 152.43 39.61 -26.19
C LYS A 4 152.09 39.88 -24.71
N GLY A 5 151.14 40.79 -24.50
CA GLY A 5 150.26 40.76 -23.33
C GLY A 5 150.63 41.65 -22.15
N LYS A 6 151.86 42.17 -22.04
CA LYS A 6 152.20 43.25 -21.09
C LYS A 6 153.25 44.18 -21.67
N VAL A 7 152.95 45.48 -21.59
CA VAL A 7 153.86 46.54 -21.99
C VAL A 7 155.04 46.59 -21.00
N PRO A 8 156.31 46.46 -21.42
CA PRO A 8 157.45 46.45 -20.51
C PRO A 8 157.61 47.76 -19.74
N GLY A 9 158.00 47.70 -18.46
CA GLY A 9 158.16 48.90 -17.64
C GLY A 9 159.34 49.81 -18.05
N LYS A 10 160.39 49.24 -18.64
CA LYS A 10 161.57 49.95 -19.16
C LYS A 10 162.02 49.31 -20.47
N PRO A 11 162.56 50.09 -21.41
CA PRO A 11 163.09 49.53 -22.64
C PRO A 11 164.35 48.68 -22.36
N ILE A 12 164.46 47.51 -23.01
CA ILE A 12 165.49 46.49 -22.75
C ILE A 12 166.46 46.45 -23.96
N GLY A 13 167.76 46.75 -23.74
CA GLY A 13 168.80 46.71 -24.77
C GLY A 13 169.06 48.04 -25.51
N SER A 14 170.00 48.05 -26.47
CA SER A 14 170.20 49.18 -27.39
C SER A 14 168.97 49.30 -28.28
N LEU A 15 168.30 50.45 -28.22
CA LEU A 15 167.06 50.69 -28.94
C LEU A 15 167.39 51.33 -30.27
N ASN A 16 166.60 51.00 -31.28
CA ASN A 16 166.63 51.68 -32.59
C ASN A 16 165.22 52.15 -32.99
N THR A 17 165.13 52.93 -34.07
CA THR A 17 163.87 53.48 -34.58
C THR A 17 162.82 52.41 -34.90
N GLN A 18 163.24 51.19 -35.25
CA GLN A 18 162.33 50.07 -35.51
C GLN A 18 161.53 49.67 -34.26
N HIS A 19 162.14 49.74 -33.06
CA HIS A 19 161.44 49.43 -31.81
C HIS A 19 160.31 50.42 -31.49
N LEU A 20 160.46 51.68 -31.90
CA LEU A 20 159.42 52.68 -31.73
C LEU A 20 158.26 52.45 -32.71
N LEU A 21 158.55 52.08 -33.95
CA LEU A 21 157.57 51.67 -34.95
C LEU A 21 156.75 50.45 -34.48
N ASP A 22 157.41 49.40 -33.99
CA ASP A 22 156.74 48.21 -33.45
C ASP A 22 155.81 48.58 -32.27
N ALA A 23 156.24 49.47 -31.37
CA ALA A 23 155.45 49.91 -30.23
C ALA A 23 154.23 50.75 -30.65
N VAL A 24 154.36 51.63 -31.66
CA VAL A 24 153.26 52.38 -32.27
C VAL A 24 152.24 51.43 -32.89
N GLN A 25 152.71 50.48 -33.69
CA GLN A 25 151.86 49.50 -34.35
C GLN A 25 151.10 48.61 -33.36
N TYR A 26 151.74 48.24 -32.25
CA TYR A 26 151.10 47.48 -31.17
C TYR A 26 149.96 48.27 -30.51
N SER A 27 150.14 49.57 -30.24
CA SER A 27 149.08 50.37 -29.62
C SER A 27 147.82 50.49 -30.47
N LEU A 28 147.94 50.49 -31.80
CA LEU A 28 146.80 50.55 -32.72
C LEU A 28 145.91 49.30 -32.67
N GLN A 29 146.40 48.20 -32.10
CA GLN A 29 145.68 46.93 -31.99
C GLN A 29 144.95 46.74 -30.64
N LEU A 30 145.15 47.65 -29.68
CA LEU A 30 144.63 47.49 -28.32
C LEU A 30 143.22 48.07 -28.16
N SER A 31 142.27 47.22 -27.74
CA SER A 31 140.86 47.57 -27.53
C SER A 31 140.53 47.93 -26.07
N GLU A 32 141.42 47.72 -25.10
CA GLU A 32 141.24 48.07 -23.69
C GLU A 32 141.92 49.39 -23.34
N ALA A 33 141.25 50.25 -22.54
CA ALA A 33 141.69 51.63 -22.30
C ALA A 33 142.99 51.69 -21.50
N GLU A 34 143.10 50.84 -20.49
CA GLU A 34 144.29 50.73 -19.64
C GLU A 34 145.50 50.16 -20.41
N ALA A 35 145.26 49.16 -21.28
CA ALA A 35 146.30 48.60 -22.14
C ALA A 35 146.83 49.62 -23.16
N TYR A 36 145.93 50.41 -23.75
CA TYR A 36 146.29 51.47 -24.70
C TYR A 36 147.11 52.58 -24.05
N ALA A 37 146.71 53.06 -22.87
CA ALA A 37 147.45 54.07 -22.11
C ALA A 37 148.86 53.60 -21.71
N ASN A 38 148.97 52.35 -21.26
CA ASN A 38 150.26 51.75 -20.94
C ASN A 38 151.18 51.65 -22.17
N ALA A 39 150.63 51.32 -23.34
CA ALA A 39 151.38 51.21 -24.59
C ALA A 39 151.92 52.58 -25.06
N LEU A 40 151.13 53.65 -24.94
CA LEU A 40 151.56 55.03 -25.23
C LEU A 40 152.69 55.51 -24.30
N MET A 41 152.58 55.22 -23.00
CA MET A 41 153.64 55.55 -22.03
C MET A 41 154.95 54.82 -22.35
N TYR A 42 154.87 53.60 -22.86
CA TYR A 42 156.05 52.86 -23.31
C TYR A 42 156.65 53.41 -24.59
N GLN A 43 155.84 53.79 -25.57
CA GLN A 43 156.33 54.50 -26.77
C GLN A 43 157.10 55.76 -26.39
N TYR A 44 156.57 56.55 -25.45
CA TYR A 44 157.25 57.74 -24.93
C TYR A 44 158.62 57.40 -24.30
N ARG A 45 158.68 56.34 -23.48
CA ARG A 45 159.94 55.89 -22.85
C ARG A 45 160.96 55.42 -23.89
N VAL A 46 160.54 54.68 -24.91
CA VAL A 46 161.40 54.24 -26.02
C VAL A 46 161.91 55.44 -26.83
N ALA A 47 161.03 56.40 -27.16
CA ALA A 47 161.40 57.63 -27.88
C ALA A 47 162.46 58.43 -27.13
N ASN A 48 162.27 58.64 -25.84
CA ASN A 48 163.21 59.38 -25.00
C ASN A 48 164.58 58.69 -24.88
N ALA A 49 164.61 57.36 -24.80
CA ALA A 49 165.85 56.61 -24.78
C ALA A 49 166.64 56.79 -26.09
N LEU A 50 165.96 56.70 -27.24
CA LEU A 50 166.54 56.90 -28.56
C LEU A 50 167.10 58.31 -28.78
N ILE A 51 166.39 59.33 -28.28
CA ILE A 51 166.83 60.73 -28.40
C ILE A 51 168.11 60.97 -27.59
N ARG A 52 168.21 60.41 -26.37
CA ARG A 52 169.39 60.55 -25.50
C ARG A 52 170.63 59.85 -26.04
N GLU A 53 170.47 58.71 -26.71
CA GLU A 53 171.60 57.98 -27.32
C GLU A 53 172.20 58.74 -28.52
N LYS A 54 171.37 59.46 -29.28
CA LYS A 54 171.80 60.18 -30.49
C LYS A 54 172.38 61.59 -30.20
N TYR A 55 172.07 62.19 -29.04
CA TYR A 55 172.53 63.53 -28.66
C TYR A 55 173.02 63.56 -27.19
N PRO A 56 174.32 63.28 -26.92
CA PRO A 56 174.84 63.04 -25.56
C PRO A 56 175.16 64.30 -24.71
N GLY A 57 174.57 65.46 -25.00
CA GLY A 57 174.69 66.68 -24.18
C GLY A 57 173.53 66.86 -23.19
N ASP A 58 173.57 67.90 -22.35
CA ASP A 58 172.42 68.32 -21.53
C ASP A 58 171.26 68.70 -22.45
N ILE A 59 170.44 67.71 -22.80
CA ILE A 59 169.12 67.91 -23.39
C ILE A 59 168.26 68.46 -22.24
N PRO A 60 167.80 69.73 -22.28
CA PRO A 60 166.86 70.24 -21.30
C PRO A 60 165.69 69.25 -21.19
N ALA A 61 165.25 68.97 -19.97
CA ALA A 61 164.16 68.03 -19.69
C ALA A 61 163.07 68.21 -20.75
N LEU A 62 162.85 67.18 -21.57
CA LEU A 62 161.94 67.20 -22.72
C LEU A 62 160.69 68.00 -22.33
N GLU A 63 160.64 69.25 -22.77
CA GLU A 63 159.91 70.32 -22.08
C GLU A 63 158.43 69.95 -21.94
N ALA A 64 157.81 70.44 -20.87
CA ALA A 64 156.42 70.19 -20.49
C ALA A 64 155.44 70.20 -21.68
N ASP A 65 155.71 70.99 -22.73
CA ASP A 65 154.98 71.05 -24.00
C ASP A 65 154.76 69.68 -24.69
N PHE A 66 155.79 68.85 -24.84
CA PHE A 66 155.61 67.57 -25.53
C PHE A 66 154.82 66.57 -24.67
N ALA A 67 155.04 66.59 -23.35
CA ALA A 67 154.25 65.81 -22.40
C ALA A 67 152.78 66.27 -22.36
N GLU A 68 152.52 67.57 -22.46
CA GLU A 68 151.18 68.18 -22.50
C GLU A 68 150.46 67.86 -23.82
N ARG A 69 151.16 67.87 -24.96
CA ARG A 69 150.60 67.46 -26.26
C ARG A 69 150.21 65.98 -26.27
N ILE A 70 151.05 65.10 -25.70
CA ILE A 70 150.72 63.68 -25.54
C ILE A 70 149.55 63.52 -24.56
N ALA A 71 149.56 64.18 -23.40
CA ALA A 71 148.47 64.14 -22.44
C ALA A 71 147.14 64.61 -23.07
N SER A 72 147.15 65.66 -23.88
CA SER A 72 145.98 66.18 -24.60
C SER A 72 145.44 65.18 -25.62
N ILE A 73 146.31 64.57 -26.44
CA ILE A 73 145.90 63.56 -27.43
C ILE A 73 145.34 62.31 -26.74
N VAL A 74 146.00 61.84 -25.68
CA VAL A 74 145.54 60.67 -24.92
C VAL A 74 144.23 60.97 -24.21
N THR A 75 144.10 62.14 -23.58
CA THR A 75 142.85 62.58 -22.93
C THR A 75 141.73 62.64 -23.95
N LYS A 76 141.93 63.31 -25.10
CA LYS A 76 140.93 63.40 -26.18
C LYS A 76 140.53 62.01 -26.72
N SER A 77 141.50 61.15 -26.99
CA SER A 77 141.26 59.78 -27.47
C SER A 77 140.47 58.93 -26.47
N VAL A 78 140.83 59.00 -25.19
CA VAL A 78 140.15 58.29 -24.11
C VAL A 78 138.73 58.83 -23.93
N THR A 79 138.55 60.16 -23.89
CA THR A 79 137.23 60.79 -23.76
C THR A 79 136.32 60.41 -24.92
N GLU A 80 136.76 60.54 -26.18
CA GLU A 80 135.94 60.16 -27.34
C GLU A 80 135.56 58.66 -27.33
N ARG A 81 136.44 57.80 -26.81
CA ARG A 81 136.17 56.36 -26.70
C ARG A 81 135.16 56.06 -25.59
N ILE A 82 135.26 56.76 -24.46
CA ILE A 82 134.28 56.67 -23.38
C ILE A 82 132.92 57.17 -23.87
N ASP A 83 132.86 58.33 -24.53
CA ASP A 83 131.61 58.90 -25.04
C ASP A 83 130.93 57.95 -26.04
N ARG A 84 131.69 57.40 -27.00
CA ARG A 84 131.17 56.37 -27.92
C ARG A 84 130.64 55.14 -27.18
N SER A 85 131.38 54.64 -26.19
CA SER A 85 130.94 53.48 -25.40
C SER A 85 129.70 53.76 -24.55
N LEU A 86 129.54 54.98 -24.06
CA LEU A 86 128.37 55.40 -23.30
C LEU A 86 127.14 55.51 -24.21
N ILE A 87 127.27 56.15 -25.38
CA ILE A 87 126.20 56.26 -26.38
C ILE A 87 125.73 54.86 -26.82
N ASP A 88 126.66 53.95 -27.15
CA ASP A 88 126.32 52.57 -27.53
C ASP A 88 125.63 51.82 -26.39
N ALA A 89 126.04 52.05 -25.14
CA ALA A 89 125.44 51.43 -23.97
C ALA A 89 124.02 51.98 -23.72
N GLU A 90 123.82 53.28 -23.84
CA GLU A 90 122.52 53.95 -23.72
C GLU A 90 121.54 53.48 -24.80
N GLU A 91 121.99 53.38 -26.06
CA GLU A 91 121.17 52.89 -27.16
C GLU A 91 120.77 51.42 -26.93
N ARG A 92 121.71 50.57 -26.51
CA ARG A 92 121.43 49.16 -26.18
C ARG A 92 120.47 49.01 -25.00
N LEU A 93 120.63 49.82 -23.96
CA LEU A 93 119.76 49.80 -22.79
C LEU A 93 118.36 50.29 -23.17
N SER A 94 118.26 51.40 -23.88
CA SER A 94 117.00 51.98 -24.35
C SER A 94 116.24 50.99 -25.23
N LYS A 95 116.92 50.35 -26.19
CA LYS A 95 116.34 49.31 -27.03
C LYS A 95 115.83 48.12 -26.22
N LYS A 96 116.64 47.58 -25.30
CA LYS A 96 116.23 46.45 -24.43
C LYS A 96 115.04 46.81 -23.54
N LEU A 97 114.99 48.03 -23.02
CA LEU A 97 113.89 48.50 -22.19
C LEU A 97 112.60 48.65 -22.99
N ASN A 98 112.67 49.24 -24.18
CA ASN A 98 111.52 49.36 -25.08
C ASN A 98 111.01 47.97 -25.51
N ASP A 99 111.90 47.07 -25.95
CA ASP A 99 111.51 45.70 -26.31
C ASP A 99 110.84 44.95 -25.14
N ARG A 100 111.29 45.18 -23.90
CA ARG A 100 110.70 44.58 -22.70
C ARG A 100 109.35 45.22 -22.38
N PHE A 101 109.23 46.54 -22.52
CA PHE A 101 108.00 47.28 -22.30
C PHE A 101 106.93 46.89 -23.30
N ASP A 102 107.25 46.82 -24.59
CA ASP A 102 106.33 46.41 -25.65
C ASP A 102 105.81 44.98 -25.43
N LYS A 103 106.71 44.05 -25.06
CA LYS A 103 106.31 42.68 -24.70
C LYS A 103 105.40 42.63 -23.48
N PHE A 104 105.71 43.42 -22.45
CA PHE A 104 104.90 43.49 -21.23
C PHE A 104 103.51 44.06 -21.53
N SER A 105 103.44 45.16 -22.28
CA SER A 105 102.18 45.79 -22.69
C SER A 105 101.34 44.83 -23.53
N ALA A 106 101.93 44.19 -24.54
CA ALA A 106 101.21 43.23 -25.39
C ALA A 106 100.69 42.00 -24.62
N GLU A 107 101.44 41.48 -23.64
CA GLU A 107 100.98 40.39 -22.77
C GLU A 107 99.87 40.86 -21.81
N THR A 108 99.98 42.09 -21.31
CA THR A 108 98.97 42.70 -20.44
C THR A 108 97.66 42.92 -21.19
N ASP A 109 97.70 43.47 -22.41
CA ASP A 109 96.53 43.64 -23.27
C ASP A 109 95.84 42.30 -23.58
N LYS A 110 96.61 41.26 -23.88
CA LYS A 110 96.06 39.90 -24.08
C LYS A 110 95.31 39.39 -22.86
N ARG A 111 95.83 39.65 -21.65
CA ARG A 111 95.18 39.25 -20.39
C ARG A 111 93.92 40.04 -20.13
N PHE A 112 93.91 41.35 -20.42
CA PHE A 112 92.73 42.20 -20.29
C PHE A 112 91.64 41.80 -21.29
N ASN A 113 91.98 41.60 -22.57
CA ASN A 113 91.01 41.12 -23.56
C ASN A 113 90.37 39.77 -23.15
N LYS A 114 91.19 38.84 -22.65
CA LYS A 114 90.67 37.56 -22.11
C LYS A 114 89.81 37.74 -20.86
N MET A 115 90.07 38.77 -20.06
CA MET A 115 89.27 39.11 -18.90
C MET A 115 87.91 39.67 -19.31
N ASP A 116 87.88 40.56 -20.31
CA ASP A 116 86.65 41.11 -20.88
C ASP A 116 85.76 39.99 -21.47
N GLU A 117 86.34 39.08 -22.26
CA GLU A 117 85.61 37.91 -22.79
C GLU A 117 85.00 37.04 -21.67
N ARG A 118 85.71 36.91 -20.54
CA ARG A 118 85.19 36.16 -19.38
C ARG A 118 84.07 36.91 -18.67
N PHE A 119 84.15 38.23 -18.58
CA PHE A 119 83.09 39.05 -17.99
C PHE A 119 81.83 39.03 -18.87
N ASP A 120 81.96 39.18 -20.19
CA ASP A 120 80.85 39.02 -21.14
C ASP A 120 80.17 37.64 -21.01
N ALA A 121 80.97 36.58 -20.81
CA ALA A 121 80.45 35.24 -20.60
C ALA A 121 79.76 35.06 -19.23
N ILE A 122 80.19 35.79 -18.20
CA ILE A 122 79.54 35.81 -16.89
C ILE A 122 78.19 36.54 -16.99
N ASP A 123 78.14 37.71 -17.64
CA ASP A 123 76.91 38.49 -17.79
C ASP A 123 75.83 37.69 -18.52
N LYS A 124 76.18 37.04 -19.64
CA LYS A 124 75.26 36.14 -20.36
C LYS A 124 74.76 34.96 -19.52
N ARG A 125 75.57 34.48 -18.56
CA ARG A 125 75.17 33.40 -17.65
C ARG A 125 74.23 33.91 -16.57
N LEU A 126 74.45 35.12 -16.07
CA LEU A 126 73.59 35.77 -15.09
C LEU A 126 72.21 36.09 -15.69
N GLU A 127 72.16 36.64 -16.90
CA GLU A 127 70.89 36.86 -17.62
C GLU A 127 70.07 35.57 -17.76
N LYS A 128 70.71 34.47 -18.17
CA LYS A 128 70.05 33.16 -18.25
C LYS A 128 69.63 32.60 -16.89
N MET A 129 70.35 32.93 -15.82
CA MET A 129 69.95 32.54 -14.47
C MET A 129 68.71 33.31 -14.03
N ASP A 130 68.64 34.62 -14.31
CA ASP A 130 67.48 35.45 -13.99
C ASP A 130 66.24 34.96 -14.75
N GLU A 131 66.35 34.67 -16.06
CA GLU A 131 65.25 34.08 -16.84
C GLU A 131 64.73 32.76 -16.24
N ARG A 132 65.65 31.90 -15.78
CA ARG A 132 65.29 30.62 -15.14
C ARG A 132 64.62 30.82 -13.79
N LEU A 133 65.06 31.80 -13.00
CA LEU A 133 64.46 32.14 -11.71
C LEU A 133 63.05 32.71 -11.91
N ASP A 134 62.87 33.61 -12.88
CA ASP A 134 61.54 34.15 -13.23
C ASP A 134 60.56 33.07 -13.66
N ASN A 135 61.01 32.12 -14.49
CA ASN A 135 60.17 31.00 -14.91
C ASN A 135 59.85 30.05 -13.75
N THR A 136 60.79 29.88 -12.81
CA THR A 136 60.57 29.09 -11.59
C THR A 136 59.51 29.76 -10.71
N ASN A 137 59.61 31.08 -10.49
CA ASN A 137 58.62 31.84 -9.73
C ASN A 137 57.22 31.74 -10.35
N LYS A 138 57.09 31.93 -11.67
CA LYS A 138 55.80 31.74 -12.38
C LYS A 138 55.23 30.33 -12.17
N THR A 139 56.09 29.32 -12.19
CA THR A 139 55.66 27.93 -11.95
C THR A 139 55.18 27.74 -10.51
N LEU A 140 55.86 28.33 -9.53
CA LEU A 140 55.48 28.29 -8.12
C LEU A 140 54.15 29.04 -7.87
N ASP A 141 53.92 30.18 -8.52
CA ASP A 141 52.65 30.91 -8.44
C ASP A 141 51.47 30.10 -9.00
N LEU A 142 51.70 29.43 -10.14
CA LEU A 142 50.73 28.52 -10.74
C LEU A 142 50.44 27.31 -9.83
N LEU A 143 51.47 26.72 -9.23
CA LEU A 143 51.31 25.60 -8.30
C LEU A 143 50.54 26.04 -7.05
N THR A 144 50.87 27.20 -6.47
CA THR A 144 50.15 27.78 -5.34
C THR A 144 48.67 27.96 -5.67
N SER A 145 48.38 28.56 -6.83
CA SER A 145 47.00 28.75 -7.32
C SER A 145 46.25 27.43 -7.50
N ARG A 146 46.92 26.37 -7.97
CA ARG A 146 46.35 25.03 -8.10
C ARG A 146 46.06 24.40 -6.74
N VAL A 147 46.99 24.51 -5.79
CA VAL A 147 46.82 23.99 -4.44
C VAL A 147 45.63 24.67 -3.74
N THR A 148 45.51 26.00 -3.82
CA THR A 148 44.36 26.72 -3.26
C THR A 148 43.02 26.28 -3.88
N LYS A 149 42.98 26.00 -5.18
CA LYS A 149 41.78 25.44 -5.83
C LYS A 149 41.46 24.03 -5.33
N LEU A 150 42.47 23.18 -5.13
CA LEU A 150 42.31 21.84 -4.59
C LEU A 150 41.81 21.85 -3.14
N GLU A 151 42.33 22.77 -2.31
CA GLU A 151 41.84 22.98 -0.94
C GLU A 151 40.35 23.33 -0.94
N LYS A 152 39.94 24.33 -1.74
CA LYS A 152 38.53 24.70 -1.87
C LYS A 152 37.65 23.53 -2.33
N THR A 153 38.10 22.80 -3.35
CA THR A 153 37.38 21.62 -3.86
C THR A 153 37.23 20.56 -2.76
N THR A 154 38.28 20.34 -1.98
CA THR A 154 38.27 19.38 -0.86
C THR A 154 37.30 19.79 0.24
N ASP A 155 37.20 21.08 0.54
CA ASP A 155 36.24 21.60 1.51
C ASP A 155 34.79 21.48 1.01
N ASP A 156 34.56 21.76 -0.28
CA ASP A 156 33.26 21.53 -0.92
C ASP A 156 32.87 20.04 -0.84
N PHE A 157 33.81 19.11 -1.10
CA PHE A 157 33.58 17.68 -0.94
C PHE A 157 33.26 17.29 0.51
N ARG A 158 33.96 17.84 1.51
CA ARG A 158 33.63 17.61 2.93
C ARG A 158 32.22 18.07 3.27
N ASN A 159 31.81 19.22 2.77
CA ASN A 159 30.47 19.76 3.01
C ASN A 159 29.40 18.89 2.35
N ASN A 160 29.62 18.43 1.12
CA ASN A 160 28.73 17.49 0.45
C ASN A 160 28.61 16.16 1.24
N LEU A 161 29.71 15.62 1.76
CA LEU A 161 29.69 14.43 2.60
C LEU A 161 28.90 14.63 3.92
N ARG A 162 29.00 15.80 4.55
CA ARG A 162 28.16 16.14 5.72
C ARG A 162 26.68 16.15 5.37
N THR A 163 26.32 16.74 4.23
CA THR A 163 24.93 16.75 3.74
C THR A 163 24.44 15.32 3.49
N VAL A 164 25.24 14.48 2.81
CA VAL A 164 24.92 13.06 2.59
C VAL A 164 24.67 12.33 3.90
N ASN A 165 25.57 12.47 4.89
CA ASN A 165 25.38 11.83 6.20
C ASN A 165 24.07 12.28 6.87
N THR A 166 23.77 13.58 6.85
CA THR A 166 22.52 14.12 7.41
C THR A 166 21.29 13.53 6.70
N THR A 167 21.35 13.35 5.38
CA THR A 167 20.25 12.70 4.64
C THR A 167 20.10 11.21 4.98
N LEU A 168 21.21 10.50 5.20
CA LEU A 168 21.20 9.10 5.62
C LEU A 168 20.63 8.93 7.03
N ASP A 169 20.95 9.82 7.96
CA ASP A 169 20.38 9.79 9.32
C ASP A 169 18.86 10.01 9.29
N SER A 170 18.39 10.92 8.43
CA SER A 170 16.96 11.16 8.21
C SER A 170 16.27 9.95 7.57
N LEU A 171 16.89 9.32 6.56
CA LEU A 171 16.36 8.10 5.95
C LEU A 171 16.30 6.94 6.95
N THR A 172 17.33 6.77 7.77
CA THR A 172 17.36 5.77 8.85
C THR A 172 16.19 5.96 9.82
N SER A 173 15.96 7.20 10.24
CA SER A 173 14.82 7.55 11.11
C SER A 173 13.47 7.28 10.45
N ARG A 174 13.34 7.51 9.14
CA ARG A 174 12.12 7.22 8.38
C ARG A 174 11.87 5.72 8.24
N VAL A 175 12.91 4.93 7.99
CA VAL A 175 12.81 3.46 7.91
C VAL A 175 12.36 2.89 9.25
N ALA A 176 12.94 3.34 10.37
CA ALA A 176 12.51 2.91 11.71
C ALA A 176 11.03 3.22 11.98
N LYS A 177 10.54 4.39 11.53
CA LYS A 177 9.11 4.72 11.62
C LYS A 177 8.24 3.83 10.74
N LEU A 178 8.69 3.50 9.53
CA LEU A 178 7.96 2.59 8.64
C LEU A 178 7.87 1.18 9.24
N GLU A 179 8.96 0.66 9.81
CA GLU A 179 8.96 -0.62 10.53
C GLU A 179 7.93 -0.63 11.66
N GLU A 180 7.83 0.45 12.44
CA GLU A 180 6.83 0.55 13.49
C GLU A 180 5.40 0.58 12.93
N THR A 181 5.15 1.35 11.87
CA THR A 181 3.83 1.35 11.22
C THR A 181 3.46 -0.03 10.69
N THR A 182 4.41 -0.78 10.12
CA THR A 182 4.16 -2.16 9.66
C THR A 182 3.77 -3.07 10.82
N LYS A 183 4.47 -3.01 11.97
CA LYS A 183 4.08 -3.77 13.17
C LYS A 183 2.66 -3.45 13.63
N THR A 184 2.27 -2.18 13.61
CA THR A 184 0.90 -1.79 14.01
C THR A 184 -0.16 -2.30 13.03
N LEU A 185 0.16 -2.33 11.73
CA LEU A 185 -0.71 -2.90 10.71
C LEU A 185 -0.86 -4.42 10.89
N ASP A 186 0.24 -5.13 11.14
CA ASP A 186 0.23 -6.57 11.41
C ASP A 186 -0.65 -6.90 12.62
N ALA A 187 -0.52 -6.13 13.70
CA ALA A 187 -1.36 -6.29 14.89
C ALA A 187 -2.86 -6.04 14.59
N SER A 188 -3.15 -5.01 13.79
CA SER A 188 -4.52 -4.68 13.37
C SER A 188 -5.13 -5.77 12.49
N ILE A 189 -4.35 -6.32 11.56
CA ILE A 189 -4.74 -7.46 10.72
C ILE A 189 -5.03 -8.68 11.58
N GLY A 190 -4.17 -8.98 12.56
CA GLY A 190 -4.43 -10.06 13.53
C GLY A 190 -5.74 -9.87 14.30
N GLY A 191 -6.03 -8.63 14.72
CA GLY A 191 -7.31 -8.29 15.35
C GLY A 191 -8.52 -8.53 14.44
N LEU A 192 -8.44 -8.11 13.16
CA LEU A 192 -9.49 -8.34 12.18
C LEU A 192 -9.70 -9.82 11.87
N GLN A 193 -8.62 -10.61 11.81
CA GLN A 193 -8.70 -12.07 11.64
C GLN A 193 -9.44 -12.74 12.81
N ASN A 194 -9.17 -12.33 14.05
CA ASN A 194 -9.88 -12.83 15.24
C ASN A 194 -11.38 -12.47 15.20
N ASN A 195 -11.70 -11.23 14.82
CA ASN A 195 -13.08 -10.79 14.67
C ASN A 195 -13.81 -11.58 13.59
N LEU A 196 -13.18 -11.81 12.43
CA LEU A 196 -13.73 -12.62 11.35
C LEU A 196 -13.97 -14.06 11.80
N GLY A 197 -13.03 -14.64 12.55
CA GLY A 197 -13.21 -15.95 13.18
C GLY A 197 -14.44 -16.00 14.09
N THR A 198 -14.61 -14.98 14.94
CA THR A 198 -15.81 -14.84 15.79
C THR A 198 -17.08 -14.77 14.95
N VAL A 199 -17.12 -13.92 13.92
CA VAL A 199 -18.28 -13.81 13.02
C VAL A 199 -18.61 -15.17 12.39
N ASN A 200 -17.63 -15.91 11.89
CA ASN A 200 -17.86 -17.24 11.32
C ASN A 200 -18.51 -18.19 12.34
N THR A 201 -18.01 -18.23 13.59
CA THR A 201 -18.63 -19.08 14.62
C THR A 201 -20.09 -18.67 14.92
N THR A 202 -20.40 -17.38 14.91
CA THR A 202 -21.79 -16.91 15.09
C THR A 202 -22.68 -17.30 13.91
N LEU A 203 -22.15 -17.26 12.69
CA LEU A 203 -22.85 -17.66 11.49
C LEU A 203 -23.14 -19.18 11.51
N ASP A 204 -22.19 -20.00 11.90
CA ASP A 204 -22.38 -21.47 12.06
C ASP A 204 -23.48 -21.78 13.08
N SER A 205 -23.50 -21.05 14.19
CA SER A 205 -24.56 -21.15 15.20
C SER A 205 -25.92 -20.72 14.64
N LEU A 206 -26.00 -19.66 13.85
CA LEU A 206 -27.24 -19.21 13.20
C LEU A 206 -27.74 -20.23 12.17
N THR A 207 -26.85 -20.75 11.33
CA THR A 207 -27.14 -21.83 10.37
C THR A 207 -27.77 -23.02 11.09
N SER A 208 -27.19 -23.44 12.22
CA SER A 208 -27.73 -24.55 13.02
C SER A 208 -29.12 -24.24 13.61
N ARG A 209 -29.37 -22.99 14.02
CA ARG A 209 -30.69 -22.56 14.53
C ARG A 209 -31.73 -22.52 13.43
N VAL A 210 -31.38 -22.05 12.23
CA VAL A 210 -32.29 -22.04 11.07
C VAL A 210 -32.69 -23.48 10.70
N ALA A 211 -31.73 -24.41 10.63
CA ALA A 211 -32.04 -25.82 10.38
C ALA A 211 -33.02 -26.41 11.40
N LYS A 212 -32.86 -26.06 12.69
CA LYS A 212 -33.82 -26.46 13.74
C LYS A 212 -35.20 -25.85 13.53
N LEU A 213 -35.26 -24.57 13.15
CA LEU A 213 -36.53 -23.91 12.85
C LEU A 213 -37.24 -24.55 11.65
N GLU A 214 -36.51 -24.87 10.59
CA GLU A 214 -37.05 -25.59 9.43
C GLU A 214 -37.66 -26.94 9.84
N GLU A 215 -36.99 -27.70 10.71
CA GLU A 215 -37.52 -28.95 11.23
C GLU A 215 -38.79 -28.72 12.07
N THR A 216 -38.80 -27.73 12.96
CA THR A 216 -40.02 -27.39 13.72
C THR A 216 -41.18 -26.99 12.81
N THR A 217 -40.91 -26.23 11.74
CA THR A 217 -41.94 -25.86 10.76
C THR A 217 -42.49 -27.10 10.06
N LYS A 218 -41.64 -28.04 9.62
CA LYS A 218 -42.10 -29.32 9.05
C LYS A 218 -42.98 -30.10 10.02
N THR A 219 -42.60 -30.17 11.30
CA THR A 219 -43.42 -30.86 12.31
C THR A 219 -44.76 -30.17 12.55
N LEU A 220 -44.78 -28.83 12.52
CA LEU A 220 -46.02 -28.05 12.63
C LEU A 220 -46.90 -28.25 11.41
N ASP A 221 -46.34 -28.22 10.20
CA ASP A 221 -47.07 -28.50 8.96
C ASP A 221 -47.68 -29.90 8.97
N ALA A 222 -46.93 -30.91 9.42
CA ALA A 222 -47.44 -32.27 9.59
C ALA A 222 -48.59 -32.31 10.63
N SER A 223 -48.42 -31.65 11.77
CA SER A 223 -49.46 -31.57 12.81
C SER A 223 -50.71 -30.84 12.32
N ILE A 224 -50.56 -29.78 11.52
CA ILE A 224 -51.67 -29.07 10.87
C ILE A 224 -52.35 -30.00 9.87
N GLY A 225 -51.59 -30.74 9.06
CA GLY A 225 -52.12 -31.76 8.16
C GLY A 225 -52.92 -32.82 8.92
N ASP A 226 -52.40 -33.32 10.04
CA ASP A 226 -53.10 -34.25 10.92
C ASP A 226 -54.37 -33.63 11.50
N LEU A 227 -54.33 -32.38 11.99
CA LEU A 227 -55.54 -31.69 12.49
C LEU A 227 -56.56 -31.46 11.38
N GLN A 228 -56.13 -31.14 10.16
CA GLN A 228 -57.01 -31.01 8.98
C GLN A 228 -57.62 -32.37 8.59
N ASN A 229 -56.84 -33.45 8.69
CA ASN A 229 -57.33 -34.81 8.47
C ASN A 229 -58.26 -35.30 9.61
N ASN A 230 -58.01 -34.84 10.84
CA ASN A 230 -58.77 -35.17 12.05
C ASN A 230 -59.94 -34.19 12.32
N GLN A 231 -60.14 -33.20 11.44
CA GLN A 231 -61.48 -32.71 11.09
C GLN A 231 -62.13 -33.78 10.20
N GLY A 232 -62.55 -34.93 10.68
CA GLY A 232 -63.55 -35.04 11.75
C GLY A 232 -64.95 -34.56 11.32
N ALA A 233 -65.08 -33.83 10.21
CA ALA A 233 -66.35 -33.61 9.53
C ALA A 233 -66.82 -34.94 8.94
N GLY A 234 -65.94 -35.71 8.28
CA GLY A 234 -66.31 -37.00 7.66
C GLY A 234 -66.95 -38.00 8.63
N VAL A 235 -66.22 -38.46 9.65
CA VAL A 235 -66.72 -39.53 10.54
C VAL A 235 -67.84 -39.05 11.47
N VAL A 236 -67.76 -37.83 12.02
CA VAL A 236 -68.80 -37.29 12.91
C VAL A 236 -70.03 -36.86 12.09
N GLN A 237 -69.90 -36.23 10.92
CA GLN A 237 -71.05 -35.95 10.05
C GLN A 237 -71.65 -37.25 9.49
N GLN A 238 -70.85 -38.28 9.19
CA GLN A 238 -71.38 -39.58 8.74
C GLN A 238 -72.11 -40.29 9.89
N ALA A 239 -71.57 -40.28 11.11
CA ALA A 239 -72.22 -40.84 12.28
C ALA A 239 -73.52 -40.09 12.64
N ILE A 240 -73.49 -38.76 12.60
CA ILE A 240 -74.68 -37.92 12.78
C ILE A 240 -75.67 -38.17 11.64
N ALA A 241 -75.24 -38.20 10.37
CA ALA A 241 -76.11 -38.43 9.22
C ALA A 241 -76.78 -39.81 9.30
N ASN A 242 -76.02 -40.86 9.63
CA ASN A 242 -76.53 -42.21 9.83
C ASN A 242 -77.52 -42.26 10.99
N GLY A 243 -77.17 -41.69 12.15
CA GLY A 243 -78.05 -41.63 13.31
C GLY A 243 -79.35 -40.86 13.01
N THR A 244 -79.26 -39.74 12.29
CA THR A 244 -80.43 -38.93 11.89
C THR A 244 -81.32 -39.68 10.89
N ALA A 245 -80.71 -40.45 9.97
CA ALA A 245 -81.46 -41.28 9.03
C ALA A 245 -82.21 -42.42 9.75
N THR A 246 -81.56 -43.11 10.67
CA THR A 246 -82.19 -44.15 11.52
C THR A 246 -83.34 -43.56 12.33
N MET A 247 -83.12 -42.43 13.02
CA MET A 247 -84.17 -41.77 13.79
C MET A 247 -85.38 -41.35 12.93
N LYS A 248 -85.16 -40.91 11.68
CA LYS A 248 -86.26 -40.59 10.76
C LYS A 248 -87.10 -41.82 10.42
N GLU A 249 -86.45 -42.97 10.21
CA GLU A 249 -87.15 -44.22 9.93
C GLU A 249 -87.92 -44.72 11.16
N ASP A 250 -87.32 -44.66 12.35
CA ASP A 250 -88.01 -44.99 13.60
C ASP A 250 -89.25 -44.12 13.80
N ILE A 251 -89.14 -42.80 13.59
CA ILE A 251 -90.29 -41.88 13.66
C ILE A 251 -91.36 -42.24 12.64
N ARG A 252 -90.97 -42.65 11.43
CA ARG A 252 -91.91 -43.10 10.39
C ARG A 252 -92.64 -44.38 10.82
N GLN A 253 -91.92 -45.35 11.40
CA GLN A 253 -92.51 -46.59 11.92
C GLN A 253 -93.43 -46.35 13.12
N ILE A 254 -93.04 -45.45 14.04
CA ILE A 254 -93.89 -45.02 15.15
C ILE A 254 -95.18 -44.37 14.63
N LYS A 255 -95.10 -43.48 13.63
CA LYS A 255 -96.30 -42.89 13.02
C LYS A 255 -97.23 -43.96 12.41
N ALA A 256 -96.68 -44.96 11.73
CA ALA A 256 -97.46 -46.04 11.14
C ALA A 256 -98.16 -46.93 12.20
N THR A 257 -97.45 -47.26 13.28
CA THR A 257 -98.02 -48.00 14.41
C THR A 257 -99.09 -47.19 15.13
N LEU A 258 -98.87 -45.89 15.35
CA LEU A 258 -99.87 -44.99 15.95
C LEU A 258 -101.16 -44.93 15.11
N ASN A 259 -101.04 -44.81 13.79
CA ASN A 259 -102.19 -44.84 12.88
C ASN A 259 -102.95 -46.18 12.97
N THR A 260 -102.23 -47.30 13.07
CA THR A 260 -102.83 -48.64 13.22
C THR A 260 -103.55 -48.78 14.57
N ILE A 261 -103.01 -48.20 15.64
CA ILE A 261 -103.68 -48.17 16.95
C ILE A 261 -104.96 -47.33 16.85
N GLY A 262 -104.91 -46.17 16.19
CA GLY A 262 -106.09 -45.33 15.94
C GLY A 262 -107.24 -46.10 15.31
N THR A 263 -107.00 -46.80 14.19
CA THR A 263 -108.05 -47.58 13.51
C THR A 263 -108.59 -48.74 14.35
N LYS A 264 -107.74 -49.38 15.16
CA LYS A 264 -108.19 -50.40 16.12
C LYS A 264 -109.05 -49.80 17.23
N LEU A 265 -108.72 -48.61 17.72
CA LEU A 265 -109.50 -47.92 18.75
C LEU A 265 -110.91 -47.59 18.23
N ASP A 266 -111.01 -47.07 17.00
CA ASP A 266 -112.29 -46.77 16.34
C ASP A 266 -113.16 -48.04 16.18
N SER A 267 -112.52 -49.18 15.89
CA SER A 267 -113.19 -50.48 15.82
C SER A 267 -113.69 -50.97 17.19
N VAL A 268 -112.90 -50.78 18.25
CA VAL A 268 -113.30 -51.11 19.63
C VAL A 268 -114.49 -50.26 20.06
N ASP A 269 -114.46 -48.95 19.79
CA ASP A 269 -115.55 -48.03 20.11
C ASP A 269 -116.88 -48.45 19.43
N SER A 270 -116.80 -48.81 18.15
CA SER A 270 -117.94 -49.34 17.38
C SER A 270 -118.50 -50.64 17.99
N ARG A 271 -117.62 -51.58 18.39
CA ARG A 271 -118.03 -52.86 19.02
C ARG A 271 -118.65 -52.67 20.40
N LEU A 272 -118.14 -51.74 21.20
CA LEU A 272 -118.67 -51.43 22.53
C LEU A 272 -120.09 -50.87 22.43
N THR A 273 -120.33 -49.98 21.45
CA THR A 273 -121.65 -49.43 21.14
C THR A 273 -122.63 -50.53 20.71
N GLN A 274 -122.20 -51.44 19.82
CA GLN A 274 -122.99 -52.60 19.39
C GLN A 274 -123.35 -53.53 20.57
N THR A 275 -122.37 -53.88 21.41
CA THR A 275 -122.56 -54.80 22.55
C THR A 275 -123.55 -54.26 23.57
N SER A 276 -123.45 -52.95 23.87
CA SER A 276 -124.36 -52.27 24.79
C SER A 276 -125.81 -52.32 24.31
N ARG A 277 -126.03 -52.21 22.99
CA ARG A 277 -127.36 -52.36 22.38
C ARG A 277 -127.87 -53.80 22.47
N THR A 278 -127.04 -54.80 22.14
CA THR A 278 -127.43 -56.22 22.18
C THR A 278 -127.79 -56.69 23.60
N GLN A 279 -127.05 -56.28 24.62
CA GLN A 279 -127.36 -56.65 26.00
C GLN A 279 -128.74 -56.12 26.45
N ARG A 280 -129.08 -54.88 26.09
CA ARG A 280 -130.37 -54.27 26.42
C ARG A 280 -131.54 -54.93 25.67
N LEU A 281 -131.32 -55.36 24.42
CA LEU A 281 -132.29 -56.16 23.65
C LEU A 281 -132.57 -57.51 24.34
N HIS A 282 -131.52 -58.23 24.75
CA HIS A 282 -131.68 -59.54 25.41
C HIS A 282 -132.39 -59.44 26.77
N LEU A 283 -132.17 -58.35 27.52
CA LEU A 283 -132.88 -58.10 28.78
C LEU A 283 -134.39 -57.91 28.60
N ASN A 284 -134.86 -57.52 27.41
CA ASN A 284 -136.28 -57.35 27.14
C ASN A 284 -136.94 -58.62 26.61
N ASP A 285 -136.22 -59.39 25.80
CA ASP A 285 -136.68 -60.68 25.25
C ASP A 285 -136.97 -61.72 26.36
N THR A 286 -136.22 -61.68 27.46
CA THR A 286 -136.37 -62.60 28.59
C THR A 286 -137.50 -62.23 29.58
N ARG A 287 -138.26 -61.15 29.33
CA ARG A 287 -139.31 -60.65 30.24
C ARG A 287 -140.71 -60.88 29.66
N ALA A 288 -141.67 -61.19 30.53
CA ALA A 288 -143.06 -61.41 30.14
C ALA A 288 -143.64 -60.20 29.38
N ALA A 289 -144.56 -60.46 28.45
CA ALA A 289 -145.20 -59.41 27.65
C ALA A 289 -145.82 -58.30 28.52
N SER A 290 -146.26 -58.58 29.75
CA SER A 290 -146.82 -57.60 30.69
C SER A 290 -145.80 -56.68 31.40
N GLY A 291 -144.49 -56.81 31.14
CA GLY A 291 -143.43 -55.92 31.66
C GLY A 291 -142.69 -56.41 32.92
N PRO A 292 -141.57 -55.75 33.33
CA PRO A 292 -141.11 -54.45 32.84
C PRO A 292 -140.00 -54.47 31.75
N TRP A 293 -140.10 -53.71 30.66
CA TRP A 293 -139.10 -53.52 29.59
C TRP A 293 -138.04 -52.44 29.94
N VAL A 294 -136.84 -52.59 29.36
CA VAL A 294 -135.69 -51.66 29.41
C VAL A 294 -135.61 -50.86 28.12
N MET A 295 -135.31 -49.57 28.21
CA MET A 295 -135.19 -48.72 27.03
C MET A 295 -133.97 -49.13 26.18
N ILE A 296 -134.20 -49.31 24.88
CA ILE A 296 -133.16 -49.69 23.93
C ILE A 296 -132.62 -48.41 23.28
N PRO A 297 -131.30 -48.25 23.10
CA PRO A 297 -130.78 -47.18 22.27
C PRO A 297 -131.23 -47.36 20.81
N ASN A 298 -131.37 -46.28 20.04
CA ASN A 298 -131.62 -46.41 18.60
C ASN A 298 -130.39 -46.99 17.87
N LYS A 299 -130.47 -47.18 16.54
CA LYS A 299 -129.39 -47.80 15.75
C LYS A 299 -128.07 -47.01 15.73
N HIS A 300 -128.09 -45.77 16.25
CA HIS A 300 -126.92 -44.91 16.41
C HIS A 300 -126.39 -44.89 17.85
N GLY A 301 -126.87 -45.78 18.72
CA GLY A 301 -126.42 -45.87 20.11
C GLY A 301 -126.94 -44.75 21.03
N LYS A 302 -127.86 -43.90 20.57
CA LYS A 302 -128.47 -42.85 21.40
C LYS A 302 -129.58 -43.42 22.27
N ASP A 303 -129.66 -43.00 23.53
CA ASP A 303 -130.65 -43.46 24.49
C ASP A 303 -131.92 -42.55 24.47
N PRO A 304 -133.15 -43.11 24.38
CA PRO A 304 -134.40 -42.34 24.27
C PRO A 304 -134.70 -41.45 25.48
N THR A 305 -134.06 -41.73 26.62
CA THR A 305 -134.17 -40.94 27.85
C THR A 305 -133.18 -39.77 27.92
N THR A 306 -132.13 -39.80 27.07
CA THR A 306 -131.09 -38.75 27.00
C THR A 306 -131.36 -37.70 25.92
N LEU A 307 -132.56 -37.71 25.35
CA LEU A 307 -133.01 -36.72 24.38
C LEU A 307 -133.37 -35.40 25.08
N SER A 308 -133.27 -34.29 24.35
CA SER A 308 -133.65 -32.95 24.83
C SER A 308 -135.13 -32.87 25.29
N GLU A 309 -136.00 -33.67 24.69
CA GLU A 309 -137.35 -33.95 25.19
C GLU A 309 -137.47 -35.47 25.35
N PRO A 310 -137.34 -36.01 26.57
CA PRO A 310 -137.28 -37.46 26.76
C PRO A 310 -138.60 -38.12 26.35
N LEU A 311 -138.47 -39.33 25.78
CA LEU A 311 -139.64 -40.17 25.54
C LEU A 311 -140.10 -40.77 26.88
N PRO A 312 -141.42 -40.79 27.14
CA PRO A 312 -141.95 -41.34 28.39
C PRO A 312 -141.58 -42.81 28.50
N LEU A 313 -141.09 -43.22 29.67
CA LEU A 313 -140.51 -44.55 29.87
C LEU A 313 -141.49 -45.65 29.47
N LEU A 314 -141.14 -46.39 28.41
CA LEU A 314 -141.93 -47.50 27.91
C LEU A 314 -141.48 -48.79 28.58
N LYS A 315 -142.02 -49.06 29.77
CA LYS A 315 -141.59 -50.19 30.59
C LYS A 315 -142.59 -51.34 30.53
N SER A 316 -143.71 -51.29 29.86
CA SER A 316 -144.60 -52.45 29.80
C SER A 316 -145.54 -52.39 28.62
N ASP A 317 -146.14 -53.53 28.29
CA ASP A 317 -147.16 -53.56 27.27
C ASP A 317 -148.45 -52.83 27.67
N PHE A 318 -148.74 -52.79 28.97
CA PHE A 318 -149.82 -51.96 29.50
C PHE A 318 -149.55 -50.48 29.22
N GLU A 319 -148.33 -50.00 29.49
CA GLU A 319 -147.95 -48.61 29.19
C GLU A 319 -147.98 -48.34 27.69
N LEU A 320 -147.55 -49.29 26.86
CA LEU A 320 -147.65 -49.18 25.40
C LEU A 320 -149.10 -49.02 24.93
N GLY A 321 -150.02 -49.79 25.50
CA GLY A 321 -151.45 -49.69 25.22
C GLY A 321 -152.06 -48.37 25.71
N ALA A 322 -151.59 -47.87 26.86
CA ALA A 322 -152.06 -46.63 27.47
C ALA A 322 -151.45 -45.35 26.85
N MET A 323 -150.42 -45.47 26.00
CA MET A 323 -149.77 -44.33 25.37
C MET A 323 -150.72 -43.52 24.49
N THR A 324 -150.56 -42.20 24.52
CA THR A 324 -151.21 -41.32 23.56
C THR A 324 -150.64 -41.55 22.16
N ASN A 325 -151.42 -41.23 21.12
CA ASN A 325 -150.97 -41.40 19.74
C ASN A 325 -149.69 -40.59 19.44
N GLU A 326 -149.53 -39.45 20.12
CA GLU A 326 -148.30 -38.65 20.05
C GLU A 326 -147.08 -39.39 20.62
N GLN A 327 -147.22 -40.03 21.78
CA GLN A 327 -146.13 -40.78 22.40
C GLN A 327 -145.70 -41.96 21.52
N VAL A 328 -146.66 -42.67 20.93
CA VAL A 328 -146.40 -43.74 19.96
C VAL A 328 -145.65 -43.20 18.73
N TYR A 329 -146.08 -42.07 18.16
CA TYR A 329 -145.42 -41.42 17.03
C TYR A 329 -143.95 -41.05 17.34
N ARG A 330 -143.69 -40.39 18.47
CA ARG A 330 -142.33 -39.97 18.82
C ARG A 330 -141.39 -41.16 18.99
N TYR A 331 -141.90 -42.27 19.54
CA TYR A 331 -141.15 -43.52 19.63
C TYR A 331 -140.81 -44.14 18.27
N ILE A 332 -141.76 -44.16 17.33
CA ILE A 332 -141.53 -44.65 15.97
C ILE A 332 -140.44 -43.82 15.28
N CYS A 333 -140.45 -42.50 15.43
CA CYS A 333 -139.42 -41.63 14.85
C CYS A 333 -138.04 -41.85 15.48
N PHE A 334 -137.97 -42.00 16.80
CA PHE A 334 -136.69 -42.19 17.49
C PHE A 334 -136.01 -43.51 17.12
N TYR A 335 -136.79 -44.58 17.01
CA TYR A 335 -136.30 -45.90 16.64
C TYR A 335 -136.24 -46.14 15.13
N GLU A 336 -136.74 -45.19 14.34
CA GLU A 336 -136.84 -45.28 12.89
C GLU A 336 -137.61 -46.54 12.45
N LEU A 337 -138.74 -46.79 13.10
CA LEU A 337 -139.50 -48.02 12.97
C LEU A 337 -140.51 -48.08 11.84
N ASP A 338 -140.70 -46.97 11.15
CA ASP A 338 -141.48 -46.94 9.93
C ASP A 338 -140.57 -47.19 8.73
N LYS A 339 -140.93 -48.16 7.87
CA LYS A 339 -140.23 -48.42 6.61
C LYS A 339 -140.64 -47.43 5.50
N GLU A 340 -141.64 -46.58 5.70
CA GLU A 340 -142.08 -45.56 4.74
C GLU A 340 -142.11 -44.16 5.38
N LEU A 341 -140.93 -43.58 5.60
CA LEU A 341 -140.78 -42.16 5.97
C LEU A 341 -140.15 -41.37 4.82
N GLU A 342 -141.01 -40.90 3.91
CA GLU A 342 -140.93 -39.52 3.39
C GLU A 342 -142.03 -38.68 4.07
N PRO A 343 -141.77 -37.41 4.43
CA PRO A 343 -142.64 -36.67 5.32
C PRO A 343 -143.93 -36.21 4.60
N ARG A 344 -145.04 -36.94 4.77
CA ARG A 344 -146.37 -36.43 4.40
C ARG A 344 -147.04 -35.72 5.58
N PRO A 345 -147.55 -34.48 5.41
CA PRO A 345 -148.19 -33.69 6.48
C PRO A 345 -149.41 -34.37 7.11
N ARG A 346 -149.99 -35.37 6.45
CA ARG A 346 -151.12 -36.17 6.98
C ARG A 346 -150.73 -37.02 8.20
N PHE A 347 -149.43 -37.28 8.43
CA PHE A 347 -148.94 -38.10 9.55
C PHE A 347 -148.78 -37.36 10.88
N ARG A 348 -148.62 -36.03 10.89
CA ARG A 348 -148.53 -35.27 12.15
C ARG A 348 -149.86 -35.20 12.91
N ASN A 349 -150.98 -35.38 12.21
CA ASN A 349 -152.30 -35.39 12.85
C ASN A 349 -152.60 -36.79 13.40
N TYR A 350 -151.80 -37.21 14.39
CA TYR A 350 -151.89 -38.50 15.08
C TYR A 350 -153.27 -38.76 15.72
N ASN A 351 -154.12 -37.74 15.84
CA ASN A 351 -155.51 -37.87 16.31
C ASN A 351 -156.44 -38.57 15.30
N ASN A 352 -156.08 -38.62 14.02
CA ASN A 352 -156.90 -39.20 12.95
C ASN A 352 -156.40 -40.57 12.46
N TRP A 353 -155.42 -41.17 13.14
CA TRP A 353 -154.93 -42.49 12.73
C TRP A 353 -156.03 -43.53 12.96
N LEU A 354 -156.31 -44.33 11.93
CA LEU A 354 -157.24 -45.45 12.04
C LEU A 354 -156.77 -46.39 13.15
N HIS A 355 -157.71 -46.90 13.93
CA HIS A 355 -157.42 -47.70 15.13
C HIS A 355 -156.55 -48.94 14.81
N GLU A 356 -156.70 -49.52 13.61
CA GLU A 356 -155.85 -50.62 13.12
C GLU A 356 -154.39 -50.21 12.92
N TYR A 357 -154.13 -49.04 12.32
CA TYR A 357 -152.78 -48.55 12.06
C TYR A 357 -152.00 -48.23 13.35
N LEU A 358 -152.66 -47.62 14.33
CA LEU A 358 -152.07 -47.42 15.67
C LEU A 358 -151.76 -48.74 16.38
N SER A 359 -152.65 -49.73 16.24
CA SER A 359 -152.45 -51.06 16.82
C SER A 359 -151.26 -51.77 16.18
N GLU A 360 -151.11 -51.65 14.86
CA GLU A 360 -149.97 -52.19 14.12
C GLU A 360 -148.65 -51.50 14.54
N ARG A 361 -148.62 -50.17 14.63
CA ARG A 361 -147.43 -49.44 15.07
C ARG A 361 -147.06 -49.64 16.53
N ARG A 362 -148.05 -49.80 17.42
CA ARG A 362 -147.79 -50.29 18.78
C ARG A 362 -147.18 -51.68 18.72
N THR A 363 -147.69 -52.57 17.86
CA THR A 363 -147.11 -53.91 17.67
C THR A 363 -145.69 -53.87 17.12
N ASP A 364 -145.35 -52.96 16.21
CA ASP A 364 -143.99 -52.77 15.68
C ASP A 364 -143.05 -52.21 16.74
N LEU A 365 -143.50 -51.22 17.52
CA LEU A 365 -142.73 -50.67 18.64
C LEU A 365 -142.51 -51.71 19.74
N ARG A 366 -143.55 -52.50 20.06
CA ARG A 366 -143.45 -53.69 20.91
C ARG A 366 -142.37 -54.61 20.36
N LYS A 367 -142.46 -55.01 19.10
CA LYS A 367 -141.48 -55.89 18.45
C LYS A 367 -140.06 -55.33 18.50
N TYR A 368 -139.84 -54.04 18.26
CA TYR A 368 -138.49 -53.47 18.33
C TYR A 368 -137.89 -53.49 19.73
N ILE A 369 -138.75 -53.29 20.73
CA ILE A 369 -138.33 -53.22 22.13
C ILE A 369 -138.21 -54.62 22.71
N THR A 370 -139.03 -55.58 22.30
CA THR A 370 -139.08 -56.92 22.90
C THR A 370 -138.41 -58.00 22.06
N ASN A 371 -138.33 -57.85 20.74
CA ASN A 371 -137.85 -58.88 19.83
C ASN A 371 -136.58 -58.41 19.11
N PRO A 372 -135.46 -59.15 19.22
CA PRO A 372 -134.22 -58.76 18.57
C PRO A 372 -134.36 -58.85 17.04
N VAL A 373 -134.17 -57.72 16.36
CA VAL A 373 -133.63 -57.68 14.99
C VAL A 373 -132.36 -56.85 15.00
#